data_AF-A0A7X9XFL2-F1
#
_entry.id   AF-A0A7X9XFL2-F1
#
_cell.length_a   1.000
_cell.length_b   1.000
_cell.length_c   1.000
_cell.angle_alpha   90.00
_cell.angle_beta   90.00
_cell.angle_gamma   90.00
#
_symmetry.space_group_name_H-M   'P 1'
#
loop_
_entity.id
_entity.type
_entity.pdbx_description
1 polymer ?
#
loop_
_entity_poly.entity_id
_entity_poly.type
_entity_poly.pdbx_seq_one_letter_code
_entity_poly.pdbx_strand_id
1 'polypeptide(L)'
;MSKNNKIIISVLVVFLIIIISVFKFSFSSEYKISIENNTNKTIENLELKYQVGNTIKTISQIESKKSRKYDIDTNSIEGENSIILTYKDNKGNSYEEFVVGYLEKGYSGESNVVINKIDDNGKLEIDVK
;
A
#
# COMPACT_ATOMS: atom_id res chain seq x y z
N MET A 1 9.84 -8.39 50.37
CA MET A 1 9.85 -9.22 49.14
C MET A 1 11.13 -10.02 49.10
N SER A 2 11.05 -11.35 48.99
CA SER A 2 12.25 -12.20 48.96
C SER A 2 13.07 -11.94 47.68
N LYS A 3 14.36 -12.27 47.69
CA LYS A 3 15.24 -12.15 46.51
C LYS A 3 14.67 -12.94 45.32
N ASN A 4 14.05 -14.09 45.58
CA ASN A 4 13.41 -14.94 44.58
C ASN A 4 12.18 -14.27 43.97
N ASN A 5 11.36 -13.58 44.77
CA ASN A 5 10.21 -12.84 44.26
C ASN A 5 10.63 -11.66 43.36
N LYS A 6 11.77 -11.00 43.67
CA LYS A 6 12.31 -9.93 42.81
C LYS A 6 12.78 -10.47 41.45
N ILE A 7 13.42 -11.64 41.43
CA ILE A 7 13.86 -12.30 40.20
C ILE A 7 12.66 -12.71 39.34
N ILE A 8 11.65 -13.34 39.96
CA ILE A 8 10.43 -13.76 39.25
C ILE A 8 9.71 -12.56 38.61
N ILE A 9 9.56 -11.44 39.35
CA ILE A 9 8.94 -10.24 38.80
C ILE A 9 9.77 -9.65 37.66
N SER A 10 11.09 -9.61 37.79
CA SER A 10 11.98 -9.12 36.72
C SER A 10 11.81 -9.93 35.43
N VAL A 11 11.78 -11.26 35.54
CA VAL A 11 11.57 -12.16 34.40
C VAL A 11 10.20 -11.95 33.76
N LEU A 12 9.15 -11.79 34.57
CA LEU A 12 7.79 -11.50 34.09
C LEU A 12 7.71 -10.18 33.32
N VAL A 13 8.36 -9.12 33.81
CA VAL A 13 8.39 -7.81 33.14
C VAL A 13 9.11 -7.90 31.80
N VAL A 14 10.27 -8.55 31.74
CA VAL A 14 11.01 -8.75 30.49
C VAL A 14 10.19 -9.56 29.47
N PHE A 15 9.54 -10.63 29.93
CA PHE A 15 8.67 -11.44 29.09
C PHE A 15 7.49 -10.64 28.51
N LEU A 16 6.87 -9.78 29.33
CA LEU A 16 5.78 -8.90 28.90
C LEU A 16 6.24 -7.88 27.83
N ILE A 17 7.43 -7.30 28.01
CA ILE A 17 8.02 -6.37 27.03
C ILE A 17 8.28 -7.08 25.69
N ILE A 18 8.79 -8.31 25.72
CA ILE A 18 9.02 -9.11 24.52
C ILE A 18 7.69 -9.39 23.81
N ILE A 19 6.66 -9.82 24.54
CA ILE A 19 5.32 -10.07 23.97
C ILE A 19 4.75 -8.80 23.32
N ILE A 20 4.75 -7.66 24.01
CA ILE A 20 4.22 -6.41 23.47
C ILE A 20 4.99 -5.99 22.21
N SER A 21 6.30 -6.21 22.18
CA SER A 21 7.13 -5.90 21.01
C SER A 21 6.80 -6.78 19.81
N VAL A 22 6.59 -8.09 20.01
CA VAL A 22 6.19 -9.03 18.95
C VAL A 22 4.78 -8.74 18.45
N PHE A 23 3.85 -8.39 19.34
CA PHE A 23 2.49 -8.00 18.97
C PHE A 23 2.47 -6.73 18.11
N LYS A 24 3.24 -5.69 18.47
CA LYS A 24 3.33 -4.48 17.63
C LYS A 24 3.91 -4.74 16.25
N PHE A 25 4.86 -5.67 16.13
CA PHE A 25 5.48 -6.00 14.84
C PHE A 25 4.58 -6.87 13.94
N SER A 26 3.71 -7.68 14.53
CA SER A 26 2.85 -8.61 13.76
C SER A 26 1.54 -7.96 13.27
N PHE A 27 1.22 -6.75 13.73
CA PHE A 27 -0.04 -6.05 13.45
C PHE A 27 0.10 -4.83 12.52
N SER A 28 1.19 -4.70 11.76
CA SER A 28 1.20 -3.78 10.61
C SER A 28 0.35 -4.40 9.49
N SER A 29 -0.98 -4.36 9.64
CA SER A 29 -1.92 -4.70 8.57
C SER A 29 -1.84 -3.62 7.51
N GLU A 30 -0.80 -3.74 6.69
CA GLU A 30 -0.52 -2.87 5.57
C GLU A 30 -0.82 -3.64 4.30
N TYR A 31 -1.58 -3.01 3.40
CA TYR A 31 -1.79 -3.53 2.07
C TYR A 31 -0.61 -3.09 1.18
N LYS A 32 0.03 -4.03 0.50
CA LYS A 32 1.23 -3.76 -0.29
C LYS A 32 0.89 -3.58 -1.75
N ILE A 33 1.23 -2.43 -2.33
CA ILE A 33 1.04 -2.17 -3.76
C ILE A 33 2.40 -2.01 -4.41
N SER A 34 2.70 -2.87 -5.37
CA SER A 34 3.82 -2.71 -6.29
C SER A 34 3.30 -2.11 -7.59
N ILE A 35 3.98 -1.10 -8.13
CA ILE A 35 3.70 -0.53 -9.44
C ILE A 35 4.95 -0.65 -10.30
N GLU A 36 4.83 -1.37 -11.41
CA GLU A 36 5.90 -1.68 -12.34
C GLU A 36 5.67 -0.95 -13.67
N ASN A 37 6.64 -0.14 -14.08
CA ASN A 37 6.65 0.51 -15.38
C ASN A 37 7.46 -0.32 -16.37
N ASN A 38 6.78 -1.14 -17.15
CA ASN A 38 7.39 -1.96 -18.20
C ASN A 38 7.53 -1.23 -19.53
N THR A 39 7.25 0.06 -19.57
CA THR A 39 7.38 0.87 -20.78
C THR A 39 8.82 1.37 -20.94
N ASN A 40 9.11 2.03 -22.06
CA ASN A 40 10.40 2.69 -22.29
C ASN A 40 10.40 4.18 -21.88
N LYS A 41 9.32 4.68 -21.28
CA LYS A 41 9.16 6.09 -20.87
C LYS A 41 8.95 6.18 -19.38
N THR A 42 9.35 7.30 -18.78
CA THR A 42 8.96 7.62 -17.40
C THR A 42 7.46 7.92 -17.36
N ILE A 43 6.77 7.38 -16.36
CA ILE A 43 5.36 7.65 -16.11
C ILE A 43 5.28 8.61 -14.94
N GLU A 44 4.49 9.66 -15.07
CA GLU A 44 4.39 10.73 -14.07
C GLU A 44 2.97 10.88 -13.56
N ASN A 45 2.83 11.50 -12.39
CA ASN A 45 1.56 11.97 -11.84
C ASN A 45 0.48 10.88 -11.71
N LEU A 46 0.86 9.73 -11.13
CA LEU A 46 -0.11 8.71 -10.71
C LEU A 46 -0.60 9.01 -9.29
N GLU A 47 -1.83 8.63 -8.97
CA GLU A 47 -2.37 8.74 -7.61
C GLU A 47 -3.09 7.47 -7.20
N LEU A 48 -2.78 6.96 -6.01
CA LEU A 48 -3.58 5.92 -5.35
C LEU A 48 -4.60 6.60 -4.44
N LYS A 49 -5.87 6.19 -4.54
CA LYS A 49 -6.99 6.74 -3.80
C LYS A 49 -7.86 5.64 -3.24
N TYR A 50 -8.51 5.92 -2.11
CA TYR A 50 -9.69 5.16 -1.73
C TYR A 50 -10.87 5.63 -2.57
N GLN A 51 -11.75 4.72 -2.99
CA GLN A 51 -12.95 5.10 -3.74
C GLN A 51 -13.86 6.02 -2.93
N VAL A 52 -13.99 5.74 -1.63
CA VAL A 52 -14.67 6.63 -0.68
C VAL A 52 -13.61 7.19 0.27
N GLY A 53 -13.17 8.43 0.05
CA GLY A 53 -12.20 9.08 0.93
C GLY A 53 -11.19 9.95 0.18
N ASN A 54 -9.99 10.07 0.76
CA ASN A 54 -8.92 10.95 0.27
C ASN A 54 -7.91 10.19 -0.61
N THR A 55 -7.10 10.97 -1.34
CA THR A 55 -5.87 10.46 -1.95
C THR A 55 -4.96 9.86 -0.89
N ILE A 56 -4.57 8.61 -1.11
CA ILE A 56 -3.69 7.86 -0.23
C ILE A 56 -2.23 8.24 -0.52
N LYS A 57 -1.88 8.28 -1.81
CA LYS A 57 -0.51 8.52 -2.24
C LYS A 57 -0.46 9.19 -3.61
N THR A 58 0.30 10.27 -3.70
CA THR A 58 0.74 10.82 -4.99
C THR A 58 2.10 10.23 -5.36
N ILE A 59 2.22 9.76 -6.60
CA ILE A 59 3.41 9.16 -7.16
C ILE A 59 3.88 10.07 -8.29
N SER A 60 4.89 10.88 -7.99
CA SER A 60 5.39 11.90 -8.93
C SER A 60 5.92 11.27 -10.20
N GLN A 61 6.72 10.20 -10.09
CA GLN A 61 7.23 9.46 -11.24
C GLN A 61 7.59 8.01 -10.92
N ILE A 62 7.52 7.17 -11.96
CA ILE A 62 8.11 5.85 -12.02
C ILE A 62 8.94 5.79 -13.31
N GLU A 63 10.26 5.72 -13.14
CA GLU A 63 11.20 5.70 -14.24
C GLU A 63 10.98 4.46 -15.14
N SER A 64 11.36 4.60 -16.41
CA SER A 64 11.33 3.51 -17.39
C SER A 64 12.00 2.23 -16.84
N LYS A 65 11.31 1.08 -16.98
CA LYS A 65 11.78 -0.23 -16.53
C LYS A 65 12.08 -0.31 -15.02
N LYS A 66 11.40 0.50 -14.20
CA LYS A 66 11.50 0.48 -12.74
C LYS A 66 10.18 0.10 -12.09
N SER A 67 10.28 -0.33 -10.84
CA SER A 67 9.14 -0.57 -9.97
C SER A 67 9.28 0.19 -8.66
N ARG A 68 8.14 0.52 -8.04
CA ARG A 68 8.06 1.10 -6.71
C ARG A 68 7.03 0.35 -5.88
N LYS A 69 7.33 0.19 -4.60
CA LYS A 69 6.45 -0.46 -3.62
C LYS A 69 5.93 0.55 -2.62
N TYR A 70 4.68 0.38 -2.22
CA TYR A 70 3.97 1.24 -1.29
C TYR A 70 3.24 0.39 -0.28
N ASP A 71 3.41 0.72 0.99
CA ASP A 71 2.63 0.17 2.08
C ASP A 71 1.45 1.12 2.34
N ILE A 72 0.24 0.58 2.32
CA ILE A 72 -1.01 1.31 2.51
C ILE A 72 -1.60 0.94 3.86
N ASP A 73 -1.80 1.93 4.73
CA ASP A 73 -2.48 1.72 6.01
C ASP A 73 -3.98 1.56 5.81
N THR A 74 -4.47 0.35 6.05
CA THR A 74 -5.90 0.01 5.96
C THR A 74 -6.61 0.08 7.30
N ASN A 75 -5.92 0.38 8.41
CA ASN A 75 -6.56 0.49 9.73
C ASN A 75 -7.45 1.73 9.88
N SER A 76 -7.22 2.73 9.04
CA SER A 76 -7.96 3.98 9.00
C SER A 76 -9.22 3.93 8.12
N ILE A 77 -9.47 2.81 7.43
CA ILE A 77 -10.64 2.65 6.57
C ILE A 77 -11.91 2.57 7.43
N GLU A 78 -12.93 3.33 7.02
CA GLU A 78 -14.28 3.25 7.58
C GLU A 78 -15.20 2.55 6.58
N GLY A 79 -15.86 1.47 7.00
CA GLY A 79 -16.75 0.68 6.15
C GLY A 79 -16.01 -0.09 5.04
N GLU A 80 -16.77 -0.41 3.99
CA GLU A 80 -16.26 -1.10 2.79
C GLU A 80 -15.66 -0.09 1.81
N ASN A 81 -14.53 -0.42 1.20
CA ASN A 81 -13.84 0.47 0.27
C ASN A 81 -13.11 -0.30 -0.85
N SER A 82 -12.48 0.43 -1.76
CA SER A 82 -11.63 -0.08 -2.82
C SER A 82 -10.41 0.83 -2.98
N ILE A 83 -9.31 0.31 -3.57
CA ILE A 83 -8.13 1.13 -3.92
C ILE A 83 -8.09 1.29 -5.43
N ILE A 84 -8.06 2.54 -5.86
CA ILE A 84 -8.07 2.95 -7.26
C ILE A 84 -6.76 3.65 -7.59
N LEU A 85 -6.14 3.26 -8.71
CA LEU A 85 -5.07 4.02 -9.35
C LEU A 85 -5.69 5.00 -10.34
N THR A 86 -5.34 6.27 -10.21
CA THR A 86 -5.82 7.33 -11.10
C THR A 86 -4.66 8.03 -11.80
N TYR A 87 -4.86 8.42 -13.05
CA TYR A 87 -3.88 9.13 -13.87
C TYR A 87 -4.58 9.95 -14.95
N LYS A 88 -3.82 10.79 -15.66
CA LYS A 88 -4.30 11.53 -16.83
C LYS A 88 -3.51 11.21 -18.08
N ASP A 89 -4.19 11.16 -19.22
CA ASP A 89 -3.52 11.05 -20.52
C ASP A 89 -2.94 12.40 -20.99
N ASN A 90 -2.32 12.42 -22.17
CA ASN A 90 -1.69 13.62 -22.74
C ASN A 90 -2.70 14.74 -23.05
N LYS A 91 -4.01 14.42 -23.10
CA LYS A 91 -5.09 15.38 -23.33
C LYS A 91 -5.73 15.86 -22.01
N GLY A 92 -5.26 15.34 -20.88
CA GLY A 92 -5.78 15.66 -19.56
C GLY A 92 -7.03 14.87 -19.16
N ASN A 93 -7.43 13.85 -19.92
CA ASN A 93 -8.55 12.99 -19.56
C ASN A 93 -8.13 12.08 -18.40
N SER A 94 -8.96 12.00 -17.36
CA SER A 94 -8.72 11.14 -16.21
C SER A 94 -9.13 9.69 -16.49
N TYR A 95 -8.33 8.75 -16.01
CA TYR A 95 -8.61 7.32 -16.03
C TYR A 95 -8.45 6.74 -14.62
N GLU A 96 -9.19 5.66 -14.38
CA GLU A 96 -9.24 4.95 -13.11
C GLU A 96 -9.06 3.46 -13.36
N GLU A 97 -8.25 2.80 -12.54
CA GLU A 97 -8.02 1.35 -12.55
C GLU A 97 -8.17 0.80 -11.13
N PHE A 98 -8.97 -0.25 -10.95
CA PHE A 98 -9.16 -0.86 -9.64
C PHE A 98 -7.95 -1.74 -9.29
N VAL A 99 -7.16 -1.30 -8.32
CA VAL A 99 -6.04 -2.09 -7.78
C VAL A 99 -6.57 -3.13 -6.80
N VAL A 100 -7.56 -2.76 -5.99
CA VAL A 100 -8.24 -3.65 -5.04
C VAL A 100 -9.72 -3.35 -5.10
N GLY A 101 -10.53 -4.33 -5.52
CA GLY A 101 -11.97 -4.11 -5.72
C GLY A 101 -12.77 -4.00 -4.42
N TYR A 102 -12.30 -4.61 -3.34
CA TYR A 102 -12.94 -4.60 -2.04
C TYR A 102 -11.93 -4.77 -0.92
N LEU A 103 -12.02 -3.92 0.12
CA LEU A 103 -11.31 -4.07 1.37
C LEU A 103 -12.04 -3.38 2.52
N GLU A 104 -11.77 -3.86 3.73
CA GLU A 104 -12.27 -3.31 4.99
C GLU A 104 -11.11 -2.89 5.91
N LYS A 105 -11.46 -2.39 7.10
CA LYS A 105 -10.50 -2.03 8.14
C LYS A 105 -9.55 -3.17 8.49
N GLY A 106 -8.25 -2.90 8.41
CA GLY A 106 -7.19 -3.85 8.74
C GLY A 106 -7.00 -4.95 7.70
N TYR A 107 -7.60 -4.80 6.51
CA TYR A 107 -7.37 -5.70 5.39
C TYR A 107 -5.89 -5.70 5.01
N SER A 108 -5.33 -6.90 4.84
CA SER A 108 -3.93 -7.09 4.45
C SER A 108 -3.87 -7.92 3.18
N GLY A 109 -2.87 -7.66 2.36
CA GLY A 109 -2.73 -8.30 1.08
C GLY A 109 -1.66 -7.62 0.25
N GLU A 110 -1.53 -8.07 -0.99
CA GLU A 110 -0.64 -7.45 -1.96
C GLU A 110 -1.28 -7.43 -3.35
N SER A 111 -0.96 -6.38 -4.11
CA SER A 111 -1.28 -6.28 -5.54
C SER A 111 -0.06 -5.81 -6.32
N ASN A 112 0.08 -6.32 -7.53
CA ASN A 112 1.05 -5.83 -8.50
C ASN A 112 0.34 -5.18 -9.68
N VAL A 113 0.53 -3.88 -9.84
CA VAL A 113 0.08 -3.10 -10.99
C VAL A 113 1.21 -3.07 -12.01
N VAL A 114 0.97 -3.61 -13.20
CA VAL A 114 1.96 -3.65 -14.28
C VAL A 114 1.49 -2.76 -15.42
N ILE A 115 2.26 -1.72 -15.71
CA ILE A 115 2.01 -0.81 -16.82
C ILE A 115 2.82 -1.28 -18.02
N ASN A 116 2.15 -1.94 -18.96
CA ASN A 116 2.80 -2.63 -20.07
C ASN A 116 3.12 -1.71 -21.25
N LYS A 117 2.19 -0.82 -21.59
CA LYS A 117 2.29 0.09 -22.74
C LYS A 117 1.67 1.45 -22.46
N ILE A 118 2.07 2.42 -23.27
CA ILE A 118 1.47 3.75 -23.34
C ILE A 118 1.06 3.94 -24.80
N ASP A 119 -0.22 4.21 -25.05
CA ASP A 119 -0.69 4.51 -26.40
C ASP A 119 -0.28 5.94 -26.84
N ASP A 120 -0.56 6.28 -28.11
CA ASP A 120 -0.22 7.59 -28.67
C ASP A 120 -0.92 8.77 -27.97
N ASN A 121 -2.04 8.52 -27.28
CA ASN A 121 -2.76 9.52 -26.51
C ASN A 121 -2.25 9.66 -25.07
N GLY A 122 -1.36 8.77 -24.61
CA GLY A 122 -0.90 8.74 -23.22
C GLY A 122 -1.75 7.84 -22.31
N LYS A 123 -2.68 7.05 -22.86
CA LYS A 123 -3.44 6.07 -22.08
C LYS A 123 -2.54 4.87 -21.77
N LEU A 124 -2.59 4.44 -20.51
CA LEU A 124 -1.80 3.31 -20.02
C LEU A 124 -2.55 1.99 -20.21
N GLU A 125 -1.86 0.98 -20.71
CA GLU A 125 -2.31 -0.42 -20.70
C GLU A 125 -1.84 -1.05 -19.39
N ILE A 126 -2.78 -1.28 -18.47
CA ILE A 126 -2.51 -1.69 -17.07
C ILE A 126 -3.10 -3.08 -16.83
N ASP A 127 -2.29 -3.96 -16.22
CA ASP A 127 -2.74 -5.21 -15.64
C ASP A 127 -2.59 -5.15 -14.12
N VAL A 128 -3.60 -5.62 -13.38
CA VAL A 128 -3.54 -5.80 -11.93
C VAL A 128 -3.51 -7.29 -11.61
N LYS A 129 -2.53 -7.72 -10.80
CA LYS A 129 -2.31 -9.11 -10.39
C LYS A 129 -2.30 -9.25 -8.88
#